data_AF-A0A818MD51-F1
#
_entry.id   AF-A0A818MD51-F1
#
_cell.length_a   1.000
_cell.length_b   1.000
_cell.length_c   1.000
_cell.angle_alpha   90.00
_cell.angle_beta   90.00
_cell.angle_gamma   90.00
#
_symmetry.space_group_name_H-M   'P 1'
#
loop_
_entity.id
_entity.type
_entity.pdbx_description
1 polymer ?
#
loop_
_entity_poly.entity_id
_entity_poly.type
_entity_poly.pdbx_seq_one_letter_code
_entity_poly.pdbx_strand_id
1 'polypeptide(L)'
;DILRRMSSNEWAERKEGLVSLYHTVRLGRAFSPPELKLLTELLTKRFYDPNSQVFAAFLDVLPDFIIAYKRELNDWLYILLTRLLIRLGSPDILDSVFKKLKQCLSIVNTSFDV
;
A
#
# COMPACT_ATOMS: atom_id res chain seq x y z
N ASP A 1 -8.50 11.69 10.39
CA ASP A 1 -9.44 10.61 10.02
C ASP A 1 -8.86 9.40 9.31
N ILE A 2 -8.03 9.55 8.26
CA ILE A 2 -7.49 8.42 7.47
C ILE A 2 -6.88 7.30 8.35
N LEU A 3 -5.93 7.67 9.22
CA LEU A 3 -5.22 6.72 10.11
C LEU A 3 -6.17 5.98 11.05
N ARG A 4 -7.19 6.68 11.58
CA ARG A 4 -8.22 6.11 12.46
C ARG A 4 -9.04 5.05 11.71
N ARG A 5 -9.51 5.40 10.51
CA ARG A 5 -10.30 4.50 9.65
C ARG A 5 -9.51 3.27 9.22
N MET A 6 -8.26 3.45 8.79
CA MET A 6 -7.36 2.34 8.39
C MET A 6 -6.98 1.39 9.54
N SER A 7 -7.10 1.86 10.78
CA SER A 7 -6.86 1.06 12.00
C SER A 7 -8.11 0.34 12.51
N SER A 8 -9.29 0.57 11.90
CA SER A 8 -10.56 0.00 12.36
C SER A 8 -10.61 -1.53 12.22
N ASN A 9 -11.29 -2.17 13.16
CA ASN A 9 -11.65 -3.58 13.05
C ASN A 9 -12.72 -3.82 11.97
N GLU A 10 -13.46 -2.77 11.59
CA GLU A 10 -14.46 -2.86 10.54
C GLU A 10 -13.86 -2.73 9.15
N TRP A 11 -14.08 -3.75 8.31
CA TRP A 11 -13.50 -3.79 6.96
C TRP A 11 -13.97 -2.61 6.09
N ALA A 12 -15.22 -2.17 6.26
CA ALA A 12 -15.78 -1.04 5.52
C ALA A 12 -15.04 0.27 5.87
N GLU A 13 -14.79 0.53 7.16
CA GLU A 13 -14.00 1.67 7.61
C GLU A 13 -12.55 1.60 7.09
N ARG A 14 -11.93 0.41 7.10
CA ARG A 14 -10.58 0.25 6.53
C ARG A 14 -10.52 0.60 5.05
N LYS A 15 -11.50 0.12 4.28
CA LYS A 15 -11.64 0.42 2.85
C LYS A 15 -11.82 1.92 2.62
N GLU A 16 -12.72 2.56 3.37
CA GLU A 16 -12.93 4.02 3.30
C GLU A 16 -11.66 4.81 3.66
N GLY A 17 -10.87 4.30 4.62
CA GLY A 17 -9.55 4.84 4.94
C GLY A 17 -8.58 4.79 3.76
N LEU A 18 -8.51 3.65 3.06
CA LEU A 18 -7.67 3.47 1.86
C LEU A 18 -8.13 4.34 0.69
N VAL A 19 -9.44 4.46 0.47
CA VAL A 19 -10.00 5.36 -0.56
C VAL A 19 -9.66 6.83 -0.24
N SER A 20 -9.81 7.23 1.02
CA SER A 20 -9.44 8.58 1.47
C SER A 20 -7.93 8.83 1.30
N LEU A 21 -7.08 7.82 1.58
CA LEU A 21 -5.64 7.88 1.33
C LEU A 21 -5.36 8.06 -0.16
N TYR A 22 -5.97 7.25 -1.03
CA TYR A 22 -5.81 7.34 -2.48
C TYR A 22 -6.06 8.76 -3.01
N HIS A 23 -7.17 9.38 -2.63
CA HIS A 23 -7.46 10.76 -3.00
C HIS A 23 -6.42 11.74 -2.45
N THR A 24 -6.01 11.55 -1.19
CA THR A 24 -5.04 12.43 -0.54
C THR A 24 -3.66 12.40 -1.21
N VAL A 25 -3.20 11.21 -1.61
CA VAL A 25 -1.94 11.03 -2.34
C VAL A 25 -2.01 11.71 -3.70
N ARG A 26 -3.11 11.52 -4.45
CA ARG A 26 -3.27 12.13 -5.78
C ARG A 26 -3.42 13.65 -5.76
N LEU A 27 -3.86 14.22 -4.64
CA LEU A 27 -3.88 15.66 -4.41
C LEU A 27 -2.49 16.22 -4.03
N GLY A 28 -1.46 15.38 -3.92
CA GLY A 28 -0.09 15.80 -3.59
C GLY A 28 0.07 16.27 -2.15
N ARG A 29 -0.82 15.87 -1.24
CA ARG A 29 -0.72 16.26 0.17
C ARG A 29 0.47 15.58 0.82
N ALA A 30 1.30 16.36 1.53
CA ALA A 30 2.34 15.84 2.37
C ALA A 30 1.78 15.26 3.68
N PHE A 31 2.32 14.14 4.11
CA PHE A 31 2.15 13.60 5.46
C PHE A 31 3.41 13.92 6.27
N SER A 32 3.24 14.17 7.56
CA SER A 32 4.39 14.31 8.47
C SER A 32 5.13 12.96 8.62
N PRO A 33 6.42 12.97 9.01
CA PRO A 33 7.17 11.72 9.18
C PRO A 33 6.52 10.70 10.13
N PRO A 34 5.94 11.09 11.29
CA PRO A 34 5.20 10.15 12.15
C PRO A 34 3.96 9.56 11.48
N GLU A 35 3.23 10.36 10.69
CA GLU A 35 2.06 9.88 9.95
C GLU A 35 2.48 8.88 8.85
N LEU A 36 3.55 9.16 8.11
CA LEU A 36 4.09 8.23 7.11
C LEU A 36 4.54 6.92 7.73
N LYS A 37 5.20 6.98 8.89
CA LYS A 37 5.58 5.77 9.63
C LYS A 37 4.34 4.93 9.98
N LEU A 38 3.29 5.55 10.53
CA LEU A 38 2.07 4.81 10.85
C LEU A 38 1.34 4.30 9.58
N LEU A 39 1.37 5.05 8.47
CA LEU A 39 0.81 4.60 7.19
C LEU A 39 1.52 3.36 6.67
N THR A 40 2.86 3.33 6.69
CA THR A 40 3.62 2.15 6.23
C THR A 40 3.37 0.93 7.12
N GLU A 41 3.25 1.10 8.43
CA GLU A 41 2.84 0.04 9.36
C GLU A 41 1.43 -0.50 9.02
N LEU A 42 0.47 0.39 8.77
CA LEU A 42 -0.89 -0.01 8.41
C LEU A 42 -0.97 -0.67 7.03
N LEU A 43 -0.28 -0.13 6.02
CA LEU A 43 -0.20 -0.71 4.68
C LEU A 43 0.48 -2.08 4.69
N THR A 44 1.50 -2.27 5.55
CA THR A 44 2.14 -3.58 5.74
C THR A 44 1.11 -4.64 6.18
N LYS A 45 0.18 -4.27 7.07
CA LYS A 45 -0.90 -5.17 7.50
C LYS A 45 -1.89 -5.48 6.37
N ARG A 46 -2.08 -4.56 5.40
CA ARG A 46 -3.03 -4.75 4.29
C ARG A 46 -2.60 -5.81 3.28
N PHE A 47 -1.32 -6.16 3.22
CA PHE A 47 -0.87 -7.33 2.44
C PHE A 47 -1.55 -8.64 2.86
N TYR A 48 -2.09 -8.71 4.06
CA TYR A 48 -2.75 -9.90 4.62
C TYR A 48 -4.17 -9.59 5.12
N ASP A 49 -4.82 -8.55 4.58
CA ASP A 49 -6.21 -8.27 4.98
C ASP A 49 -7.12 -9.45 4.60
N PRO A 50 -7.94 -9.98 5.53
CA PRO A 50 -8.83 -11.10 5.22
C PRO A 50 -9.96 -10.70 4.27
N ASN A 51 -10.27 -9.40 4.16
CA ASN A 51 -11.33 -8.91 3.29
C ASN A 51 -10.78 -8.53 1.90
N SER A 52 -11.27 -9.21 0.87
CA SER A 52 -10.82 -9.01 -0.52
C SER A 52 -11.09 -7.61 -1.06
N GLN A 53 -12.15 -6.92 -0.61
CA GLN A 53 -12.42 -5.54 -1.03
C GLN A 53 -11.43 -4.53 -0.44
N VAL A 54 -11.01 -4.77 0.81
CA VAL A 54 -9.96 -3.96 1.44
C VAL A 54 -8.63 -4.19 0.75
N PHE A 55 -8.31 -5.45 0.43
CA PHE A 55 -7.10 -5.78 -0.31
C PHE A 55 -7.08 -5.16 -1.73
N ALA A 56 -8.21 -5.19 -2.43
CA ALA A 56 -8.33 -4.53 -3.75
C ALA A 56 -8.08 -3.01 -3.65
N ALA A 57 -8.72 -2.33 -2.69
CA ALA A 57 -8.50 -0.90 -2.45
C ALA A 57 -7.05 -0.58 -2.06
N PHE A 58 -6.40 -1.49 -1.34
CA PHE A 58 -4.98 -1.37 -1.00
C PHE A 58 -4.09 -1.42 -2.26
N LEU A 59 -4.35 -2.35 -3.17
CA LEU A 59 -3.58 -2.44 -4.42
C LEU A 59 -3.82 -1.24 -5.35
N ASP A 60 -4.96 -0.57 -5.23
CA ASP A 60 -5.24 0.65 -6.00
C ASP A 60 -4.44 1.85 -5.48
N VAL A 61 -4.16 1.92 -4.17
CA VAL A 61 -3.40 3.04 -3.58
C VAL A 61 -1.89 2.83 -3.56
N LEU A 62 -1.43 1.58 -3.46
CA LEU A 62 -0.01 1.27 -3.27
C LEU A 62 0.91 1.88 -4.36
N PRO A 63 0.61 1.80 -5.67
CA PRO A 63 1.44 2.40 -6.72
C PRO A 63 1.67 3.90 -6.53
N ASP A 64 0.59 4.66 -6.35
CA ASP A 64 0.63 6.11 -6.20
C ASP A 64 1.34 6.50 -4.90
N PHE A 65 1.12 5.75 -3.83
CA PHE A 65 1.79 5.97 -2.55
C PHE A 65 3.30 5.79 -2.65
N ILE A 66 3.77 4.75 -3.36
CA ILE A 66 5.20 4.52 -3.58
C ILE A 66 5.83 5.70 -4.34
N ILE A 67 5.19 6.13 -5.43
CA ILE A 67 5.70 7.22 -6.27
C ILE A 67 5.76 8.54 -5.47
N ALA A 68 4.70 8.84 -4.72
CA ALA A 68 4.57 10.09 -4.00
C ALA A 68 5.58 10.25 -2.85
N TYR A 69 5.91 9.16 -2.15
CA TYR A 69 6.74 9.20 -0.93
C TYR A 69 8.05 8.43 -1.06
N LYS A 70 8.52 8.14 -2.28
CA LYS A 70 9.71 7.30 -2.52
C LYS A 70 10.95 7.70 -1.71
N ARG A 71 11.15 8.98 -1.40
CA ARG A 71 12.31 9.47 -0.63
C ARG A 71 12.22 9.06 0.84
N GLU A 72 11.01 9.09 1.39
CA GLU A 72 10.69 8.78 2.77
C GLU A 72 10.51 7.28 3.02
N LEU A 73 10.36 6.47 1.96
CA LEU A 73 10.08 5.04 2.05
C LEU A 73 11.32 4.13 2.05
N ASN A 74 12.54 4.68 2.08
CA ASN A 74 13.77 3.89 2.07
C ASN A 74 13.83 2.84 3.20
N ASP A 75 13.49 3.24 4.43
CA ASP A 75 13.46 2.31 5.58
C ASP A 75 12.39 1.22 5.44
N TRP A 76 11.33 1.49 4.66
CA TRP A 76 10.24 0.56 4.42
C TRP A 76 10.46 -0.32 3.18
N LEU A 77 11.43 0.00 2.33
CA LEU A 77 11.67 -0.64 1.03
C LEU A 77 11.86 -2.15 1.16
N TYR A 78 12.68 -2.59 2.13
CA TYR A 78 12.92 -4.02 2.37
C TYR A 78 11.61 -4.77 2.68
N ILE A 79 10.77 -4.18 3.54
CA ILE A 79 9.47 -4.77 3.90
C ILE A 79 8.57 -4.79 2.67
N LEU A 80 8.45 -3.67 1.95
CA LEU A 80 7.64 -3.56 0.75
C LEU A 80 8.00 -4.62 -0.30
N LEU A 81 9.28 -4.73 -0.66
CA LEU A 81 9.78 -5.72 -1.62
C LEU A 81 9.49 -7.15 -1.17
N THR A 82 9.83 -7.48 0.08
CA THR A 82 9.61 -8.82 0.62
C THR A 82 8.13 -9.21 0.58
N ARG A 83 7.23 -8.28 0.97
CA ARG A 83 5.78 -8.54 0.95
C ARG A 83 5.23 -8.67 -0.46
N LEU A 84 5.67 -7.84 -1.41
CA LEU A 84 5.29 -7.96 -2.82
C LEU A 84 5.72 -9.32 -3.40
N LEU A 85 6.96 -9.73 -3.16
CA LEU A 85 7.50 -11.01 -3.64
C LEU A 85 6.76 -12.22 -3.03
N ILE A 86 6.51 -12.21 -1.72
CA ILE A 86 5.72 -13.26 -1.05
C ILE A 86 4.31 -13.37 -1.65
N ARG A 87 3.65 -12.23 -1.91
CA ARG A 87 2.31 -12.23 -2.50
C ARG A 87 2.31 -12.72 -3.94
N LEU A 88 3.32 -12.39 -4.74
CA LEU A 88 3.46 -12.89 -6.11
C LEU A 88 3.71 -14.40 -6.16
N GLY A 89 4.42 -14.96 -5.18
CA GLY A 89 4.65 -16.39 -5.04
C GLY A 89 3.50 -17.17 -4.38
N SER A 90 2.40 -16.51 -4.02
CA SER A 90 1.26 -17.20 -3.42
C SER A 90 0.55 -18.10 -4.44
N PRO A 91 0.21 -19.35 -4.07
CA PRO A 91 -0.59 -20.21 -4.94
C PRO A 91 -1.97 -19.59 -5.19
N ASP A 92 -2.58 -19.91 -6.33
CA ASP A 92 -3.94 -19.50 -6.71
C ASP A 92 -4.17 -17.97 -6.75
N ILE A 93 -3.11 -17.19 -6.94
CA ILE A 93 -3.24 -15.75 -7.14
C ILE A 93 -4.01 -15.45 -8.44
N LEU A 94 -5.07 -14.64 -8.33
CA LEU A 94 -5.82 -14.19 -9.49
C LEU A 94 -4.93 -13.38 -10.44
N ASP A 95 -5.04 -13.62 -11.75
CA ASP A 95 -4.25 -12.91 -12.78
C ASP A 95 -4.33 -11.38 -12.67
N SER A 96 -5.50 -10.86 -12.31
CA SER A 96 -5.70 -9.42 -12.12
C SER A 96 -4.87 -8.87 -10.96
N VAL A 97 -4.79 -9.62 -9.87
CA VAL A 97 -3.96 -9.30 -8.69
C VAL A 97 -2.48 -9.44 -9.03
N PHE A 98 -2.11 -10.52 -9.72
CA PHE A 98 -0.74 -10.77 -10.16
C PHE A 98 -0.20 -9.62 -11.04
N LYS A 99 -0.99 -9.15 -12.02
CA LYS A 99 -0.64 -8.00 -12.87
C LYS A 99 -0.41 -6.73 -12.05
N LYS A 100 -1.29 -6.42 -11.09
CA LYS A 100 -1.13 -5.24 -10.20
C LYS A 100 0.13 -5.34 -9.33
N LEU A 101 0.41 -6.51 -8.76
CA LEU A 101 1.63 -6.71 -7.96
C LEU A 101 2.90 -6.59 -8.80
N LYS A 102 2.90 -7.12 -10.03
CA LYS A 102 4.02 -6.93 -10.98
C LYS A 102 4.22 -5.46 -11.33
N GLN A 103 3.14 -4.72 -11.56
CA GLN A 103 3.20 -3.28 -11.76
C GLN A 103 3.82 -2.57 -10.54
N CYS A 104 3.39 -2.92 -9.32
CA CYS A 104 3.96 -2.37 -8.09
C CYS A 104 5.47 -2.64 -8.00
N LEU A 105 5.93 -3.86 -8.28
CA LEU A 105 7.36 -4.18 -8.32
C LEU A 105 8.12 -3.35 -9.37
N SER A 106 7.55 -3.19 -10.57
CA SER A 106 8.15 -2.34 -11.59
C SER A 106 8.29 -0.89 -11.11
N ILE A 107 7.27 -0.37 -10.42
CA ILE A 107 7.29 0.98 -9.86
C ILE A 107 8.34 1.10 -8.77
N VAL A 108 8.48 0.10 -7.89
CA VAL A 108 9.57 0.07 -6.90
C VAL A 108 10.92 0.14 -7.61
N ASN A 109 11.15 -0.69 -8.63
CA ASN A 109 12.40 -0.71 -9.37
C ASN A 109 12.75 0.62 -10.05
N THR A 110 11.76 1.43 -10.44
CA THR A 110 11.98 2.76 -11.03
C THR A 110 11.96 3.91 -10.02
N SER A 111 11.49 3.67 -8.78
CA SER A 111 11.31 4.72 -7.78
C SER A 111 12.48 4.82 -6.80
N PHE A 112 13.16 3.71 -6.55
CA PHE A 112 14.30 3.66 -5.64
C PHE A 112 15.58 3.48 -6.45
N ASP A 113 16.59 4.27 -6.12
CA ASP A 113 17.93 4.11 -6.67
C ASP A 113 18.57 2.91 -5.94
N VAL A 114 18.35 1.71 -6.47
CA VAL A 114 18.92 0.45 -5.97
C VAL A 114 20.11 0.03 -6.83
#